data_AF-D9PIH3-F1
#
_entry.id   AF-D9PIH3-F1
#
_cell.length_a   1.000
_cell.length_b   1.000
_cell.length_c   1.000
_cell.angle_alpha   90.00
_cell.angle_beta   90.00
_cell.angle_gamma   90.00
#
_symmetry.space_group_name_H-M   'P 1'
#
loop_
_entity.id
_entity.type
_entity.pdbx_description
1 polymer ?
#
loop_
_entity_poly.entity_id
_entity_poly.type
_entity_poly.pdbx_seq_one_letter_code
_entity_poly.pdbx_strand_id
1 'polypeptide(L)'
;MSIVNTIRFRLEPDRILPQFQRLRWEVIEVSLADVLLRGIHPWMGPNEPPSLEAEFLNRFNGKDAKPEALEGFGLAYDLNQSSVPYMDSRSRFERTLHSIRESVYFVEGLSYVELLEVAKNRLREEWNNATARRLLEKVCFGFPTLRQFLKRKDPRLKLSGYGDLDRYNLGRVLSLEDFAERDSLLIAEGIPTPNFRNARFLERITDGKGRLRLLPELHDFAISAHSTVSGPPVSSVHVVWHVTRSGHTLAFHPDIGGSAPKRTAAREFAERWRTDQGRLVFRTSIQQACEMMAAGVAAPTFPRLSYTQKLAGLPASAELTQSRVDAFHIGGYPTQRLNGAQLRELLRTYGVSMTGTKEDLLEKLSALAARKYAEKEATMDAYFRANRLVLVAKLPPYAERLTVFQDVSKLHNLLLTMYALRHLRGNAILEPDHENATYTVEELALALVTGKVALAGGFLLVA
;
A
#
# COMPACT_ATOMS: atom_id res chain seq x y z
N MET A 1 -2.87 -25.57 10.75
CA MET A 1 -1.48 -25.06 10.69
C MET A 1 -1.54 -23.63 10.15
N SER A 2 -0.85 -22.68 10.77
CA SER A 2 -0.77 -21.30 10.27
C SER A 2 0.25 -21.23 9.14
N ILE A 3 -0.26 -21.18 7.91
CA ILE A 3 0.57 -21.37 6.72
C ILE A 3 0.94 -20.01 6.13
N VAL A 4 2.23 -19.68 6.18
CA VAL A 4 2.85 -18.67 5.31
C VAL A 4 3.73 -19.41 4.33
N ASN A 5 3.80 -18.97 3.09
CA ASN A 5 4.71 -19.57 2.11
C ASN A 5 6.10 -18.94 2.19
N THR A 6 7.14 -19.66 1.81
CA THR A 6 8.51 -19.15 1.65
C THR A 6 9.22 -19.87 0.52
N ILE A 7 10.37 -19.34 0.10
CA ILE A 7 11.24 -19.97 -0.91
C ILE A 7 12.29 -20.81 -0.19
N ARG A 8 12.41 -22.08 -0.59
CA ARG A 8 13.52 -22.96 -0.21
C ARG A 8 14.45 -23.15 -1.39
N PHE A 9 15.73 -22.88 -1.21
CA PHE A 9 16.80 -23.13 -2.18
C PHE A 9 17.47 -24.48 -1.95
N ARG A 10 17.94 -25.06 -3.05
CA ARG A 10 18.83 -26.22 -3.07
C ARG A 10 19.75 -26.14 -4.28
N LEU A 11 20.90 -26.81 -4.19
CA LEU A 11 21.82 -26.99 -5.30
C LEU A 11 21.69 -28.43 -5.80
N GLU A 12 21.52 -28.58 -7.10
CA GLU A 12 21.47 -29.89 -7.77
C GLU A 12 22.59 -29.98 -8.79
N PRO A 13 23.23 -31.14 -8.98
CA PRO A 13 24.18 -31.34 -10.08
C PRO A 13 23.58 -30.93 -11.43
N ASP A 14 24.37 -30.26 -12.26
CA ASP A 14 23.97 -29.95 -13.63
C ASP A 14 23.83 -31.25 -14.45
N ARG A 15 22.86 -31.28 -15.36
CA ARG A 15 22.59 -32.48 -16.18
C ARG A 15 23.70 -32.78 -17.17
N ILE A 16 24.41 -31.74 -17.60
CA ILE A 16 25.41 -31.80 -18.67
C ILE A 16 26.82 -31.78 -18.07
N LEU A 17 27.03 -31.01 -16.98
CA LEU A 17 28.31 -30.93 -16.27
C LEU A 17 28.12 -31.29 -14.78
N PRO A 18 28.00 -32.58 -14.41
CA PRO A 18 27.63 -33.00 -13.06
C PRO A 18 28.58 -32.56 -11.94
N GLN A 19 29.85 -32.23 -12.26
CA GLN A 19 30.77 -31.63 -11.29
C GLN A 19 30.36 -30.21 -10.84
N PHE A 20 29.48 -29.54 -11.58
CA PHE A 20 28.94 -28.24 -11.24
C PHE A 20 27.51 -28.37 -10.77
N GLN A 21 27.07 -27.42 -9.96
CA GLN A 21 25.71 -27.38 -9.45
C GLN A 21 24.90 -26.22 -10.03
N ARG A 22 23.59 -26.38 -10.09
CA ARG A 22 22.63 -25.36 -10.52
C ARG A 22 21.67 -25.04 -9.37
N LEU A 23 21.27 -23.77 -9.31
CA LEU A 23 20.27 -23.32 -8.36
C LEU A 23 18.89 -23.92 -8.68
N ARG A 24 18.24 -24.42 -7.65
CA ARG A 24 16.84 -24.86 -7.66
C ARG A 24 16.12 -24.26 -6.48
N TRP A 25 14.82 -24.05 -6.66
CA TRP A 25 13.97 -23.57 -5.58
C TRP A 25 12.57 -24.15 -5.70
N GLU A 26 11.87 -24.12 -4.58
CA GLU A 26 10.47 -24.47 -4.47
C GLU A 26 9.81 -23.58 -3.40
N VAL A 27 8.49 -23.40 -3.52
CA VAL A 27 7.70 -22.68 -2.51
C VAL A 27 7.19 -23.70 -1.50
N ILE A 28 7.51 -23.49 -0.23
CA ILE A 28 7.09 -24.38 0.87
C ILE A 28 6.32 -23.61 1.93
N GLU A 29 5.52 -24.34 2.70
CA GLU A 29 4.81 -23.81 3.85
C GLU A 29 5.74 -23.71 5.08
N VAL A 30 5.61 -22.62 5.82
CA VAL A 30 6.30 -22.36 7.09
C VAL A 30 5.37 -21.70 8.09
N SER A 31 5.73 -21.85 9.36
CA SER A 31 4.99 -21.20 10.45
C SER A 31 5.24 -19.69 10.47
N LEU A 32 4.25 -18.91 10.92
CA LEU A 32 4.44 -17.49 11.21
C LEU A 32 5.57 -17.27 12.24
N ALA A 33 5.75 -18.19 13.18
CA ALA A 33 6.83 -18.13 14.16
C ALA A 33 8.22 -18.17 13.51
N ASP A 34 8.45 -19.04 12.52
CA ASP A 34 9.70 -19.07 11.75
C ASP A 34 9.94 -17.75 11.01
N VAL A 35 8.91 -17.21 10.37
CA VAL A 35 8.97 -15.91 9.66
C VAL A 35 9.39 -14.79 10.61
N LEU A 36 8.74 -14.67 11.77
CA LEU A 36 8.96 -13.58 12.70
C LEU A 36 10.25 -13.73 13.53
N LEU A 37 10.54 -14.92 14.06
CA LEU A 37 11.63 -15.15 15.00
C LEU A 37 12.95 -15.55 14.33
N ARG A 38 12.89 -16.11 13.12
CA ARG A 38 14.08 -16.54 12.36
C ARG A 38 14.29 -15.73 11.09
N GLY A 39 13.47 -14.71 10.86
CA GLY A 39 13.57 -13.81 9.72
C GLY A 39 13.41 -14.51 8.36
N ILE A 40 12.69 -15.64 8.34
CA ILE A 40 12.38 -16.35 7.10
C ILE A 40 11.53 -15.44 6.23
N HIS A 41 11.96 -15.23 4.99
CA HIS A 41 11.27 -14.36 4.05
C HIS A 41 9.90 -14.95 3.68
N PRO A 42 8.79 -14.23 3.91
CA PRO A 42 7.47 -14.67 3.49
C PRO A 42 7.28 -14.44 1.98
N TRP A 43 6.89 -15.47 1.26
CA TRP A 43 6.54 -15.40 -0.16
C TRP A 43 5.24 -14.61 -0.35
N MET A 44 5.34 -13.51 -1.08
CA MET A 44 4.27 -12.55 -1.39
C MET A 44 3.91 -12.52 -2.88
N GLY A 45 4.47 -13.43 -3.69
CA GLY A 45 4.11 -13.59 -5.10
C GLY A 45 4.51 -12.40 -5.96
N PRO A 46 3.61 -11.80 -6.76
CA PRO A 46 3.96 -10.64 -7.59
C PRO A 46 4.21 -9.37 -6.74
N ASN A 47 3.81 -9.37 -5.46
CA ASN A 47 3.93 -8.23 -4.56
C ASN A 47 5.22 -8.24 -3.74
N GLU A 48 6.25 -9.00 -4.15
CA GLU A 48 7.55 -8.97 -3.48
C GLU A 48 8.15 -7.55 -3.43
N PRO A 49 8.80 -7.15 -2.33
CA PRO A 49 9.38 -5.84 -2.23
C PRO A 49 10.57 -5.75 -3.19
N PRO A 50 10.70 -4.68 -3.98
CA PRO A 50 11.83 -4.51 -4.89
C PRO A 50 13.20 -4.58 -4.21
N SER A 51 13.27 -4.26 -2.92
CA SER A 51 14.49 -4.38 -2.13
C SER A 51 14.95 -5.82 -1.89
N LEU A 52 14.09 -6.83 -2.08
CA LEU A 52 14.46 -8.24 -2.00
C LEU A 52 15.48 -8.62 -3.07
N GLU A 53 15.17 -8.32 -4.33
CA GLU A 53 16.05 -8.57 -5.46
C GLU A 53 17.37 -7.81 -5.30
N ALA A 54 17.29 -6.54 -4.93
CA ALA A 54 18.47 -5.68 -4.75
C ALA A 54 19.41 -6.23 -3.67
N GLU A 55 18.89 -6.58 -2.49
CA GLU A 55 19.71 -7.11 -1.40
C GLU A 55 20.25 -8.51 -1.73
N PHE A 56 19.45 -9.36 -2.38
CA PHE A 56 19.92 -10.67 -2.83
C PHE A 56 21.09 -10.53 -3.82
N LEU A 57 20.94 -9.70 -4.85
CA LEU A 57 21.99 -9.47 -5.85
C LEU A 57 23.22 -8.83 -5.24
N ASN A 58 23.07 -7.90 -4.29
CA ASN A 58 24.18 -7.30 -3.55
C ASN A 58 25.02 -8.38 -2.86
N ARG A 59 24.37 -9.34 -2.17
CA ARG A 59 25.08 -10.47 -1.54
C ARG A 59 25.65 -11.45 -2.56
N PHE A 60 24.94 -11.67 -3.68
CA PHE A 60 25.32 -12.60 -4.75
C PHE A 60 26.52 -12.11 -5.57
N ASN A 61 26.65 -10.80 -5.76
CA ASN A 61 27.77 -10.16 -6.44
C ASN A 61 28.91 -9.78 -5.48
N GLY A 62 28.70 -9.94 -4.16
CA GLY A 62 29.73 -9.72 -3.17
C GLY A 62 30.93 -10.65 -3.34
N LYS A 63 32.12 -10.19 -2.93
CA LYS A 63 33.40 -10.92 -3.07
C LYS A 63 33.32 -12.35 -2.55
N ASP A 64 32.70 -12.55 -1.39
CA ASP A 64 32.61 -13.85 -0.74
C ASP A 64 31.77 -14.88 -1.52
N ALA A 65 30.87 -14.43 -2.40
CA ALA A 65 30.07 -15.29 -3.25
C ALA A 65 30.84 -15.76 -4.49
N LYS A 66 31.95 -15.09 -4.85
CA LYS A 66 32.74 -15.38 -6.05
C LYS A 66 33.94 -16.27 -5.72
N PRO A 67 34.26 -17.25 -6.58
CA PRO A 67 35.51 -17.98 -6.46
C PRO A 67 36.68 -17.06 -6.82
N GLU A 68 37.54 -16.73 -5.84
CA GLU A 68 38.67 -15.80 -6.01
C GLU A 68 39.58 -16.21 -7.18
N ALA A 69 39.84 -17.51 -7.32
CA ALA A 69 40.68 -18.08 -8.38
C ALA A 69 40.13 -17.87 -9.80
N LEU A 70 38.84 -17.53 -9.95
CA LEU A 70 38.16 -17.37 -11.25
C LEU A 70 37.78 -15.92 -11.55
N GLU A 71 37.76 -15.04 -10.54
CA GLU A 71 37.37 -13.64 -10.69
C GLU A 71 38.32 -12.87 -11.62
N GLY A 72 39.63 -13.05 -11.44
CA GLY A 72 40.67 -12.41 -12.28
C GLY A 72 40.62 -12.80 -13.77
N PHE A 73 39.93 -13.89 -14.11
CA PHE A 73 39.76 -14.37 -15.47
C PHE A 73 38.41 -13.97 -16.08
N GLY A 74 37.60 -13.17 -15.38
CA GLY A 74 36.28 -12.73 -15.85
C GLY A 74 35.21 -13.83 -15.82
N LEU A 75 35.44 -14.92 -15.09
CA LEU A 75 34.55 -16.08 -15.00
C LEU A 75 33.59 -16.02 -13.80
N ALA A 76 33.58 -14.90 -13.07
CA ALA A 76 32.70 -14.63 -11.94
C ALA A 76 32.13 -13.20 -12.01
N TYR A 77 31.59 -12.81 -13.17
CA TYR A 77 31.07 -11.46 -13.41
C TYR A 77 29.73 -11.22 -12.71
N ASP A 78 29.44 -9.94 -12.46
CA ASP A 78 28.24 -9.50 -11.75
C ASP A 78 26.97 -9.69 -12.57
N LEU A 79 25.89 -10.05 -11.89
CA LEU A 79 24.55 -10.04 -12.48
C LEU A 79 23.83 -8.75 -12.15
N ASN A 80 23.16 -8.19 -13.15
CA ASN A 80 22.32 -7.00 -12.99
C ASN A 80 20.86 -7.38 -12.81
N GLN A 81 20.07 -6.43 -12.32
CA GLN A 81 18.61 -6.60 -12.21
C GLN A 81 18.01 -6.95 -13.57
N SER A 82 17.09 -7.91 -13.57
CA SER A 82 16.43 -8.36 -14.79
C SER A 82 15.57 -7.24 -15.39
N SER A 83 15.83 -6.86 -16.64
CA SER A 83 14.94 -5.96 -17.38
C SER A 83 13.61 -6.64 -17.69
N VAL A 84 12.55 -5.86 -17.90
CA VAL A 84 11.17 -6.36 -17.97
C VAL A 84 10.77 -6.64 -19.43
N PRO A 85 10.47 -7.90 -19.82
CA PRO A 85 9.56 -8.16 -20.93
C PRO A 85 8.12 -7.97 -20.43
N TYR A 86 7.31 -7.19 -21.14
CA TYR A 86 5.93 -6.82 -20.78
C TYR A 86 4.97 -8.01 -20.52
N MET A 87 5.34 -9.23 -20.93
CA MET A 87 4.47 -10.41 -20.92
C MET A 87 4.82 -11.47 -19.85
N ASP A 88 5.81 -11.26 -18.98
CA ASP A 88 6.16 -12.24 -17.94
C ASP A 88 5.43 -11.95 -16.62
N SER A 89 4.58 -12.88 -16.19
CA SER A 89 3.79 -12.78 -14.95
C SER A 89 4.60 -13.05 -13.67
N ARG A 90 5.86 -13.48 -13.78
CA ARG A 90 6.74 -13.76 -12.64
C ARG A 90 7.20 -12.49 -11.92
N SER A 91 7.41 -12.61 -10.61
CA SER A 91 7.99 -11.51 -9.82
C SER A 91 9.40 -11.16 -10.34
N ARG A 92 9.88 -9.94 -10.07
CA ARG A 92 11.25 -9.55 -10.44
C ARG A 92 12.29 -10.50 -9.84
N PHE A 93 12.06 -10.89 -8.59
CA PHE A 93 12.93 -11.81 -7.88
C PHE A 93 12.97 -13.20 -8.54
N GLU A 94 11.81 -13.78 -8.89
CA GLU A 94 11.74 -15.07 -9.60
C GLU A 94 12.48 -15.04 -10.93
N ARG A 95 12.36 -13.96 -11.69
CA ARG A 95 13.09 -13.80 -12.96
C ARG A 95 14.60 -13.79 -12.75
N THR A 96 15.06 -13.13 -11.70
CA THR A 96 16.48 -13.15 -11.30
C THR A 96 16.92 -14.55 -10.89
N LEU A 97 16.10 -15.32 -10.15
CA LEU A 97 16.40 -16.73 -9.84
C LEU A 97 16.48 -17.61 -11.10
N HIS A 98 15.61 -17.40 -12.08
CA HIS A 98 15.67 -18.09 -13.37
C HIS A 98 16.94 -17.75 -14.14
N SER A 99 17.29 -16.47 -14.23
CA SER A 99 18.53 -16.03 -14.88
C SER A 99 19.76 -16.65 -14.22
N ILE A 100 19.82 -16.69 -12.89
CA ILE A 100 20.90 -17.35 -12.14
C ILE A 100 20.95 -18.84 -12.46
N ARG A 101 19.81 -19.53 -12.42
CA ARG A 101 19.75 -20.97 -12.71
C ARG A 101 20.24 -21.32 -14.11
N GLU A 102 20.00 -20.47 -15.10
CA GLU A 102 20.40 -20.71 -16.49
C GLU A 102 21.84 -20.28 -16.77
N SER A 103 22.30 -19.18 -16.18
CA SER A 103 23.59 -18.56 -16.53
C SER A 103 24.73 -18.82 -15.56
N VAL A 104 24.45 -19.36 -14.36
CA VAL A 104 25.46 -19.53 -13.30
C VAL A 104 25.59 -20.98 -12.85
N TYR A 105 26.84 -21.39 -12.62
CA TYR A 105 27.23 -22.63 -11.97
C TYR A 105 27.70 -22.38 -10.53
N PHE A 106 27.34 -23.28 -9.61
CA PHE A 106 27.81 -23.29 -8.23
C PHE A 106 28.87 -24.37 -8.05
N VAL A 107 29.95 -24.03 -7.34
CA VAL A 107 31.13 -24.88 -7.17
C VAL A 107 31.67 -24.81 -5.75
N GLU A 108 32.33 -25.89 -5.31
CA GLU A 108 33.05 -25.96 -4.03
C GLU A 108 34.55 -25.98 -4.29
N GLY A 109 35.19 -24.80 -4.30
CA GLY A 109 36.63 -24.68 -4.52
C GLY A 109 37.06 -25.18 -5.91
N LEU A 110 36.95 -24.31 -6.92
CA LEU A 110 37.37 -24.61 -8.29
C LEU A 110 38.51 -23.70 -8.70
N SER A 111 39.66 -24.28 -9.04
CA SER A 111 40.78 -23.55 -9.63
C SER A 111 40.59 -23.35 -11.14
N TYR A 112 41.33 -22.39 -11.69
CA TYR A 112 41.34 -22.16 -13.14
C TYR A 112 41.83 -23.39 -13.94
N VAL A 113 42.83 -24.10 -13.42
CA VAL A 113 43.42 -25.29 -14.08
C VAL A 113 42.41 -26.43 -14.13
N GLU A 114 41.70 -26.69 -13.04
CA GLU A 114 40.65 -27.71 -12.99
C GLU A 114 39.50 -27.37 -13.93
N LEU A 115 39.07 -26.10 -13.97
CA LEU A 115 38.05 -25.64 -14.91
C LEU A 115 38.47 -25.84 -16.37
N LEU A 116 39.72 -25.52 -16.70
CA LEU A 116 40.26 -25.72 -18.04
C LEU A 116 40.26 -27.20 -18.43
N GLU A 117 40.66 -28.10 -17.53
CA GLU A 117 40.63 -29.53 -17.80
C GLU A 117 39.20 -30.07 -17.95
N VAL A 118 38.26 -29.57 -17.15
CA VAL A 118 36.82 -29.85 -17.34
C VAL A 118 36.35 -29.44 -18.74
N ALA A 119 36.70 -28.23 -19.18
CA ALA A 119 36.32 -27.73 -20.50
C ALA A 119 36.95 -28.56 -21.63
N LYS A 120 38.25 -28.89 -21.52
CA LYS A 120 38.95 -29.75 -22.48
C LYS A 120 38.33 -31.14 -22.56
N ASN A 121 38.05 -31.79 -21.43
CA ASN A 121 37.44 -33.12 -21.41
C ASN A 121 36.10 -33.14 -22.13
N ARG A 122 35.24 -32.15 -21.86
CA ARG A 122 33.98 -32.04 -22.57
C ARG A 122 34.16 -31.81 -24.08
N LEU A 123 35.08 -30.91 -24.46
CA LEU A 123 35.37 -30.68 -25.87
C LEU A 123 35.95 -31.93 -26.57
N ARG A 124 36.68 -32.80 -25.85
CA ARG A 124 37.15 -34.10 -26.38
C ARG A 124 35.98 -35.03 -26.63
N GLU A 125 35.03 -35.12 -25.69
CA GLU A 125 33.84 -35.96 -25.81
C GLU A 125 32.92 -35.50 -26.95
N GLU A 126 32.76 -34.17 -27.12
CA GLU A 126 31.93 -33.56 -28.16
C GLU A 126 32.71 -33.20 -29.44
N TRP A 127 33.94 -33.73 -29.62
CA TRP A 127 34.83 -33.35 -30.71
C TRP A 127 34.27 -33.76 -32.08
N ASN A 128 34.03 -32.79 -32.94
CA ASN A 128 33.52 -33.00 -34.29
C ASN A 128 33.91 -31.85 -35.23
N ASN A 129 33.56 -31.98 -36.51
CA ASN A 129 33.86 -30.98 -37.53
C ASN A 129 33.32 -29.57 -37.17
N ALA A 130 32.12 -29.48 -36.59
CA ALA A 130 31.51 -28.21 -36.24
C ALA A 130 32.22 -27.53 -35.05
N THR A 131 32.59 -28.29 -34.03
CA THR A 131 33.37 -27.79 -32.88
C THR A 131 34.76 -27.32 -33.31
N ALA A 132 35.47 -28.11 -34.11
CA ALA A 132 36.77 -27.74 -34.67
C ALA A 132 36.68 -26.46 -35.52
N ARG A 133 35.63 -26.34 -36.35
CA ARG A 133 35.36 -25.14 -37.14
C ARG A 133 35.13 -23.89 -36.28
N ARG A 134 34.27 -23.97 -35.26
CA ARG A 134 33.98 -22.84 -34.36
C ARG A 134 35.24 -22.34 -33.67
N LEU A 135 36.07 -23.24 -33.16
CA LEU A 135 37.35 -22.88 -32.54
C LEU A 135 38.29 -22.20 -33.55
N LEU A 136 38.42 -22.77 -34.75
CA LEU A 136 39.27 -22.23 -35.80
C LEU A 136 38.84 -20.81 -36.23
N GLU A 137 37.55 -20.58 -36.43
CA GLU A 137 37.00 -19.27 -36.81
C GLU A 137 37.18 -18.20 -35.73
N LYS A 138 37.19 -18.59 -34.44
CA LYS A 138 37.46 -17.67 -33.32
C LYS A 138 38.94 -17.34 -33.15
N VAL A 139 39.85 -18.22 -33.58
CA VAL A 139 41.31 -17.96 -33.51
C VAL A 139 41.83 -17.25 -34.74
N CYS A 140 41.32 -17.60 -35.92
CA CYS A 140 41.76 -17.05 -37.20
C CYS A 140 40.72 -16.08 -37.77
N PHE A 141 41.02 -14.79 -37.68
CA PHE A 141 40.20 -13.76 -38.31
C PHE A 141 40.45 -13.70 -39.82
N GLY A 142 39.50 -14.24 -40.58
CA GLY A 142 39.48 -14.18 -42.05
C GLY A 142 40.05 -15.42 -42.75
N PHE A 143 39.61 -15.61 -43.99
CA PHE A 143 39.99 -16.78 -44.81
C PHE A 143 41.51 -16.93 -45.03
N PRO A 144 42.30 -15.86 -45.25
CA PRO A 144 43.74 -15.99 -45.49
C PRO A 144 44.50 -16.58 -44.30
N THR A 145 44.21 -16.13 -43.08
CA THR A 145 44.86 -16.60 -41.84
C THR A 145 44.43 -18.03 -41.53
N LEU A 146 43.15 -18.34 -41.68
CA LEU A 146 42.61 -19.69 -41.54
C LEU A 146 43.27 -20.67 -42.52
N ARG A 147 43.34 -20.30 -43.81
CA ARG A 147 43.99 -21.11 -44.84
C ARG A 147 45.46 -21.33 -44.53
N GLN A 148 46.17 -20.31 -44.06
CA GLN A 148 47.57 -20.44 -43.67
C GLN A 148 47.74 -21.38 -42.48
N PHE A 149 46.86 -21.30 -41.48
CA PHE A 149 46.86 -22.19 -40.32
C PHE A 149 46.67 -23.64 -40.75
N LEU A 150 45.65 -23.93 -41.55
CA LEU A 150 45.38 -25.28 -42.03
C LEU A 150 46.48 -25.82 -42.93
N LYS A 151 47.07 -24.99 -43.80
CA LYS A 151 48.21 -25.41 -44.66
C LYS A 151 49.46 -25.79 -43.87
N ARG A 152 49.66 -25.25 -42.66
CA ARG A 152 50.77 -25.68 -41.79
C ARG A 152 50.55 -27.11 -41.27
N LYS A 153 49.29 -27.52 -41.10
CA LYS A 153 48.91 -28.86 -40.64
C LYS A 153 48.81 -29.86 -41.78
N ASP A 154 48.22 -29.46 -42.90
CA ASP A 154 48.12 -30.24 -44.13
C ASP A 154 48.63 -29.40 -45.33
N PRO A 155 49.91 -29.56 -45.73
CA PRO A 155 50.49 -28.83 -46.85
C PRO A 155 49.83 -29.13 -48.20
N ARG A 156 49.13 -30.27 -48.35
CA ARG A 156 48.49 -30.68 -49.61
C ARG A 156 47.09 -30.08 -49.77
N LEU A 157 46.60 -29.38 -48.75
CA LEU A 157 45.27 -28.79 -48.71
C LEU A 157 45.08 -27.67 -49.75
N LYS A 158 44.07 -27.84 -50.61
CA LYS A 158 43.64 -26.84 -51.59
C LYS A 158 42.29 -26.25 -51.16
N LEU A 159 42.34 -25.08 -50.53
CA LEU A 159 41.18 -24.25 -50.24
C LEU A 159 41.19 -23.00 -51.12
N SER A 160 40.05 -22.72 -51.75
CA SER A 160 39.75 -21.57 -52.59
C SER A 160 38.77 -20.58 -51.95
N GLY A 161 37.88 -21.06 -51.06
CA GLY A 161 36.97 -20.21 -50.29
C GLY A 161 36.39 -20.92 -49.06
N TYR A 162 35.55 -20.23 -48.29
CA TYR A 162 34.93 -20.79 -47.08
C TYR A 162 34.05 -22.03 -47.36
N GLY A 163 33.43 -22.11 -48.54
CA GLY A 163 32.60 -23.28 -48.92
C GLY A 163 33.41 -24.58 -49.07
N ASP A 164 34.73 -24.50 -49.22
CA ASP A 164 35.59 -25.69 -49.25
C ASP A 164 35.84 -26.27 -47.85
N LEU A 165 35.63 -25.46 -46.79
CA LEU A 165 35.80 -25.90 -45.39
C LEU A 165 34.70 -26.87 -44.97
N ASP A 166 33.49 -26.73 -45.51
CA ASP A 166 32.37 -27.64 -45.19
C ASP A 166 32.58 -29.05 -45.74
N ARG A 167 33.39 -29.18 -46.79
CA ARG A 167 33.73 -30.45 -47.42
C ARG A 167 34.99 -31.08 -46.83
N TYR A 168 35.70 -30.36 -45.97
CA TYR A 168 36.93 -30.79 -45.35
C TYR A 168 36.68 -31.10 -43.88
N ASN A 169 36.94 -32.35 -43.45
CA ASN A 169 36.66 -32.75 -42.07
C ASN A 169 37.73 -32.23 -41.11
N LEU A 170 37.54 -30.99 -40.64
CA LEU A 170 38.40 -30.29 -39.69
C LEU A 170 38.55 -31.06 -38.39
N GLY A 171 37.53 -31.82 -37.96
CA GLY A 171 37.58 -32.64 -36.75
C GLY A 171 38.59 -33.79 -36.81
N ARG A 172 39.04 -34.20 -38.01
CA ARG A 172 40.11 -35.21 -38.18
C ARG A 172 41.50 -34.61 -38.35
N VAL A 173 41.57 -33.34 -38.73
CA VAL A 173 42.82 -32.66 -39.10
C VAL A 173 43.34 -31.84 -37.94
N LEU A 174 42.42 -31.25 -37.19
CA LEU A 174 42.71 -30.49 -35.99
C LEU A 174 42.50 -31.34 -34.74
N SER A 175 43.23 -31.01 -33.69
CA SER A 175 43.02 -31.51 -32.34
C SER A 175 42.92 -30.35 -31.35
N LEU A 176 42.62 -30.64 -30.09
CA LEU A 176 42.54 -29.60 -29.06
C LEU A 176 43.90 -28.97 -28.75
N GLU A 177 44.97 -29.72 -28.93
CA GLU A 177 46.36 -29.28 -28.71
C GLU A 177 46.73 -28.13 -29.66
N ASP A 178 46.07 -28.02 -30.82
CA ASP A 178 46.23 -26.90 -31.74
C ASP A 178 45.75 -25.56 -31.16
N PHE A 179 44.98 -25.63 -30.07
CA PHE A 179 44.39 -24.50 -29.37
C PHE A 179 44.90 -24.36 -27.91
N ALA A 180 45.97 -25.08 -27.54
CA ALA A 180 46.43 -25.19 -26.16
C ALA A 180 46.84 -23.87 -25.48
N GLU A 181 47.22 -22.85 -26.25
CA GLU A 181 47.56 -21.51 -25.73
C GLU A 181 46.34 -20.59 -25.59
N ARG A 182 45.13 -21.10 -25.85
CA ARG A 182 43.87 -20.32 -25.90
C ARG A 182 42.89 -20.78 -24.82
N ASP A 183 43.36 -20.84 -23.59
CA ASP A 183 42.58 -21.35 -22.45
C ASP A 183 41.19 -20.71 -22.30
N SER A 184 41.09 -19.39 -22.40
CA SER A 184 39.81 -18.67 -22.29
C SER A 184 38.81 -19.05 -23.39
N LEU A 185 39.30 -19.32 -24.61
CA LEU A 185 38.48 -19.82 -25.72
C LEU A 185 38.01 -21.25 -25.46
N LEU A 186 38.91 -22.11 -24.99
CA LEU A 186 38.58 -23.50 -24.66
C LEU A 186 37.51 -23.56 -23.55
N ILE A 187 37.63 -22.72 -22.53
CA ILE A 187 36.61 -22.60 -21.48
C ILE A 187 35.29 -22.07 -22.05
N ALA A 188 35.33 -21.03 -22.87
CA ALA A 188 34.11 -20.44 -23.44
C ALA A 188 33.35 -21.38 -24.40
N GLU A 189 34.05 -22.23 -25.15
CA GLU A 189 33.41 -23.23 -26.03
C GLU A 189 33.05 -24.52 -25.27
N GLY A 190 33.87 -24.92 -24.31
CA GLY A 190 33.67 -26.13 -23.53
C GLY A 190 32.64 -25.97 -22.41
N ILE A 191 32.33 -24.76 -21.98
CA ILE A 191 31.38 -24.50 -20.90
C ILE A 191 30.29 -23.57 -21.41
N PRO A 192 29.02 -24.01 -21.51
CA PRO A 192 27.96 -23.22 -22.16
C PRO A 192 27.74 -21.81 -21.58
N THR A 193 27.86 -21.67 -20.26
CA THR A 193 27.64 -20.41 -19.53
C THR A 193 28.69 -20.27 -18.43
N PRO A 194 29.91 -19.80 -18.74
CA PRO A 194 30.99 -19.76 -17.78
C PRO A 194 30.83 -18.54 -16.85
N ASN A 195 29.97 -18.69 -15.84
CA ASN A 195 29.86 -17.77 -14.71
C ASN A 195 29.70 -18.60 -13.43
N PHE A 196 30.58 -18.39 -12.46
CA PHE A 196 30.70 -19.27 -11.30
C PHE A 196 30.44 -18.54 -9.98
N ARG A 197 29.86 -19.26 -9.02
CA ARG A 197 29.66 -18.84 -7.63
C ARG A 197 30.04 -19.94 -6.65
N ASN A 198 30.48 -19.55 -5.46
CA ASN A 198 30.73 -20.48 -4.36
C ASN A 198 29.40 -21.10 -3.91
N ALA A 199 29.33 -22.43 -3.78
CA ALA A 199 28.15 -23.12 -3.28
C ALA A 199 27.75 -22.64 -1.86
N ARG A 200 28.75 -22.34 -1.03
CA ARG A 200 28.59 -21.76 0.32
C ARG A 200 27.90 -20.39 0.36
N PHE A 201 27.70 -19.73 -0.79
CA PHE A 201 26.89 -18.52 -0.87
C PHE A 201 25.49 -18.72 -0.25
N LEU A 202 24.85 -19.89 -0.47
CA LEU A 202 23.52 -20.14 0.04
C LEU A 202 23.43 -20.02 1.57
N GLU A 203 24.47 -20.42 2.30
CA GLU A 203 24.52 -20.33 3.77
C GLU A 203 24.34 -18.90 4.29
N ARG A 204 24.64 -17.89 3.47
CA ARG A 204 24.53 -16.46 3.82
C ARG A 204 23.14 -15.88 3.57
N ILE A 205 22.34 -16.55 2.77
CA ILE A 205 21.01 -16.10 2.36
C ILE A 205 19.92 -17.10 2.75
N THR A 206 20.28 -18.20 3.41
CA THR A 206 19.32 -19.18 3.92
C THR A 206 19.48 -19.42 5.42
N ASP A 207 18.52 -20.12 6.00
CA ASP A 207 18.71 -20.85 7.25
C ASP A 207 19.30 -22.24 6.98
N GLY A 208 19.51 -23.02 8.06
CA GLY A 208 20.03 -24.39 7.96
C GLY A 208 19.11 -25.40 7.26
N LYS A 209 17.90 -24.99 6.84
CA LYS A 209 16.96 -25.80 6.05
C LYS A 209 16.88 -25.31 4.59
N GLY A 210 17.74 -24.38 4.18
CA GLY A 210 17.73 -23.79 2.83
C GLY A 210 16.62 -22.75 2.62
N ARG A 211 15.91 -22.30 3.67
CA ARG A 211 14.82 -21.33 3.54
C ARG A 211 15.38 -19.92 3.44
N LEU A 212 14.89 -19.12 2.49
CA LEU A 212 15.38 -17.75 2.25
C LEU A 212 15.29 -16.90 3.52
N ARG A 213 16.43 -16.34 3.92
CA ARG A 213 16.61 -15.55 5.13
C ARG A 213 17.64 -14.45 4.87
N LEU A 214 17.18 -13.21 4.83
CA LEU A 214 18.04 -12.03 4.66
C LEU A 214 18.12 -11.16 5.92
N LEU A 215 17.17 -11.32 6.84
CA LEU A 215 17.14 -10.65 8.14
C LEU A 215 17.18 -11.70 9.25
N PRO A 216 17.71 -11.37 10.43
CA PRO A 216 17.69 -12.28 11.57
C PRO A 216 16.29 -12.49 12.12
N GLU A 217 15.46 -11.43 12.10
CA GLU A 217 14.10 -11.43 12.64
C GLU A 217 13.24 -10.36 11.96
N LEU A 218 11.91 -10.49 12.07
CA LEU A 218 10.93 -9.52 11.59
C LEU A 218 10.10 -8.99 12.75
N HIS A 219 9.87 -7.68 12.80
CA HIS A 219 9.17 -7.01 13.90
C HIS A 219 7.80 -6.48 13.48
N ASP A 220 7.71 -5.90 12.29
CA ASP A 220 6.52 -5.19 11.85
C ASP A 220 5.87 -5.89 10.67
N PHE A 221 4.56 -6.09 10.76
CA PHE A 221 3.74 -6.67 9.70
C PHE A 221 2.28 -6.22 9.86
N ALA A 222 1.44 -6.61 8.92
CA ALA A 222 0.01 -6.35 8.99
C ALA A 222 -0.79 -7.65 9.01
N ILE A 223 -1.95 -7.64 9.65
CA ILE A 223 -2.93 -8.72 9.59
C ILE A 223 -4.23 -8.16 9.04
N SER A 224 -4.73 -8.76 7.96
CA SER A 224 -6.07 -8.53 7.47
C SER A 224 -7.05 -9.46 8.17
N ALA A 225 -8.07 -8.89 8.79
CA ALA A 225 -9.15 -9.63 9.43
C ALA A 225 -10.49 -9.27 8.77
N HIS A 226 -11.30 -10.29 8.49
CA HIS A 226 -12.66 -10.13 7.98
C HIS A 226 -13.64 -10.50 9.08
N SER A 227 -14.51 -9.56 9.45
CA SER A 227 -15.65 -9.83 10.33
C SER A 227 -16.94 -9.79 9.54
N THR A 228 -17.83 -10.76 9.78
CA THR A 228 -19.21 -10.71 9.32
C THR A 228 -20.05 -10.07 10.41
N VAL A 229 -20.49 -8.83 10.19
CA VAL A 229 -21.38 -8.18 11.13
C VAL A 229 -22.79 -8.71 10.91
N SER A 230 -23.38 -9.28 11.95
CA SER A 230 -24.75 -9.81 11.92
C SER A 230 -25.74 -8.65 11.89
N GLY A 231 -26.40 -8.43 10.75
CA GLY A 231 -27.46 -7.43 10.56
C GLY A 231 -27.81 -7.25 9.08
N PRO A 232 -29.06 -6.91 8.69
CA PRO A 232 -29.41 -6.62 7.30
C PRO A 232 -28.99 -5.19 6.91
N PRO A 233 -28.29 -4.99 5.77
CA PRO A 233 -27.69 -6.01 4.91
C PRO A 233 -26.39 -6.57 5.52
N VAL A 234 -26.16 -7.88 5.35
CA VAL A 234 -24.93 -8.55 5.79
C VAL A 234 -23.77 -7.90 5.06
N SER A 235 -22.94 -7.17 5.79
CA SER A 235 -21.75 -6.52 5.25
C SER A 235 -20.50 -7.14 5.87
N SER A 236 -19.57 -7.56 5.01
CA SER A 236 -18.25 -7.99 5.44
C SER A 236 -17.42 -6.75 5.78
N VAL A 237 -17.00 -6.63 7.02
CA VAL A 237 -16.14 -5.54 7.48
C VAL A 237 -14.70 -6.03 7.47
N HIS A 238 -13.87 -5.40 6.63
CA HIS A 238 -12.44 -5.65 6.58
C HIS A 238 -11.69 -4.65 7.48
N VAL A 239 -10.90 -5.17 8.42
CA VAL A 239 -10.04 -4.39 9.31
C VAL A 239 -8.59 -4.82 9.09
N VAL A 240 -7.73 -3.85 8.82
CA VAL A 240 -6.27 -4.05 8.77
C VAL A 240 -5.71 -3.73 10.15
N TRP A 241 -4.90 -4.65 10.67
CA TRP A 241 -4.21 -4.52 11.94
C TRP A 241 -2.73 -4.33 11.67
N HIS A 242 -2.15 -3.26 12.19
CA HIS A 242 -0.71 -3.06 12.21
C HIS A 242 -0.13 -3.69 13.46
N VAL A 243 0.78 -4.64 13.25
CA VAL A 243 1.29 -5.50 14.31
C VAL A 243 2.78 -5.26 14.48
N THR A 244 3.18 -4.95 15.71
CA THR A 244 4.58 -4.84 16.10
C THR A 244 4.92 -5.91 17.12
N ARG A 245 6.02 -6.62 16.90
CA ARG A 245 6.51 -7.71 17.76
C ARG A 245 7.62 -7.23 18.69
N SER A 246 7.48 -7.60 19.96
CA SER A 246 8.53 -7.53 20.97
C SER A 246 8.69 -8.91 21.61
N GLY A 247 9.80 -9.60 21.30
CA GLY A 247 10.01 -10.99 21.71
C GLY A 247 8.94 -11.91 21.14
N HIS A 248 8.17 -12.58 22.02
CA HIS A 248 7.05 -13.46 21.67
C HIS A 248 5.67 -12.77 21.73
N THR A 249 5.65 -11.48 22.06
CA THR A 249 4.43 -10.70 22.22
C THR A 249 4.19 -9.84 20.99
N LEU A 250 2.94 -9.79 20.54
CA LEU A 250 2.46 -9.02 19.41
C LEU A 250 1.52 -7.93 19.90
N ALA A 251 1.76 -6.69 19.49
CA ALA A 251 0.89 -5.55 19.76
C ALA A 251 0.10 -5.18 18.51
N PHE A 252 -1.23 -5.29 18.58
CA PHE A 252 -2.15 -5.09 17.48
C PHE A 252 -2.75 -3.69 17.53
N HIS A 253 -2.60 -2.92 16.45
CA HIS A 253 -3.16 -1.57 16.31
C HIS A 253 -4.12 -1.54 15.11
N PRO A 254 -5.42 -1.32 15.31
CA PRO A 254 -6.39 -1.40 14.21
C PRO A 254 -6.43 -0.09 13.41
N ASP A 255 -6.45 -0.21 12.08
CA ASP A 255 -6.69 0.93 11.18
C ASP A 255 -8.18 1.05 10.84
N ILE A 256 -8.86 1.96 11.55
CA ILE A 256 -10.34 2.06 11.57
C ILE A 256 -10.86 3.42 11.08
N GLY A 257 -10.03 4.47 11.09
CA GLY A 257 -10.45 5.84 10.76
C GLY A 257 -11.69 6.26 11.56
N GLY A 258 -12.65 6.92 10.88
CA GLY A 258 -13.97 7.29 11.44
C GLY A 258 -15.07 6.23 11.33
N SER A 259 -14.77 5.00 10.86
CA SER A 259 -15.81 4.01 10.57
C SER A 259 -16.35 3.32 11.83
N ALA A 260 -17.62 3.55 12.17
CA ALA A 260 -18.30 2.90 13.29
C ALA A 260 -18.42 1.36 13.13
N PRO A 261 -18.74 0.81 11.93
CA PRO A 261 -18.71 -0.64 11.70
C PRO A 261 -17.33 -1.26 11.93
N LYS A 262 -16.26 -0.64 11.40
CA LYS A 262 -14.88 -1.12 11.63
C LYS A 262 -14.49 -1.07 13.10
N ARG A 263 -14.91 -0.03 13.83
CA ARG A 263 -14.66 0.08 15.27
C ARG A 263 -15.32 -1.02 16.07
N THR A 264 -16.56 -1.36 15.74
CA THR A 264 -17.31 -2.43 16.41
C THR A 264 -16.66 -3.79 16.14
N ALA A 265 -16.40 -4.10 14.86
CA ALA A 265 -15.71 -5.33 14.46
C ALA A 265 -14.31 -5.44 15.10
N ALA A 266 -13.56 -4.33 15.20
CA ALA A 266 -12.25 -4.33 15.82
C ALA A 266 -12.31 -4.61 17.34
N ARG A 267 -13.34 -4.14 18.04
CA ARG A 267 -13.55 -4.45 19.47
C ARG A 267 -13.87 -5.92 19.68
N GLU A 268 -14.80 -6.48 18.90
CA GLU A 268 -15.17 -7.90 18.97
C GLU A 268 -13.95 -8.80 18.69
N PHE A 269 -13.15 -8.44 17.68
CA PHE A 269 -11.91 -9.14 17.37
C PHE A 269 -10.91 -9.05 18.53
N ALA A 270 -10.70 -7.87 19.10
CA ALA A 270 -9.80 -7.68 20.23
C ALA A 270 -10.28 -8.47 21.47
N GLU A 271 -11.58 -8.46 21.79
CA GLU A 271 -12.15 -9.18 22.93
C GLU A 271 -11.92 -10.68 22.83
N ARG A 272 -12.02 -11.25 21.62
CA ARG A 272 -11.81 -12.69 21.38
C ARG A 272 -10.35 -13.12 21.52
N TRP A 273 -9.41 -12.27 21.13
CA TRP A 273 -8.02 -12.67 20.88
C TRP A 273 -6.98 -12.02 21.81
N ARG A 274 -7.37 -11.04 22.62
CA ARG A 274 -6.47 -10.40 23.57
C ARG A 274 -6.08 -11.32 24.73
N THR A 275 -4.87 -11.09 25.23
CA THR A 275 -4.38 -11.65 26.51
C THR A 275 -4.20 -10.57 27.56
N ASP A 276 -4.33 -9.30 27.17
CA ASP A 276 -4.26 -8.14 28.04
C ASP A 276 -5.64 -7.47 28.21
N GLN A 277 -5.66 -6.32 28.88
CA GLN A 277 -6.86 -5.52 29.11
C GLN A 277 -7.16 -4.52 27.99
N GLY A 278 -6.47 -4.65 26.84
CA GLY A 278 -6.64 -3.75 25.69
C GLY A 278 -8.03 -3.87 25.06
N ARG A 279 -8.69 -2.74 24.78
CA ARG A 279 -10.06 -2.71 24.20
C ARG A 279 -10.09 -2.62 22.67
N LEU A 280 -9.10 -1.94 22.09
CA LEU A 280 -8.99 -1.69 20.64
C LEU A 280 -7.57 -1.98 20.20
N VAL A 281 -6.60 -1.37 20.88
CA VAL A 281 -5.20 -1.80 20.85
C VAL A 281 -5.04 -2.88 21.92
N PHE A 282 -4.52 -4.03 21.54
CA PHE A 282 -4.37 -5.17 22.45
C PHE A 282 -3.09 -5.95 22.18
N ARG A 283 -2.73 -6.82 23.12
CA ARG A 283 -1.57 -7.71 23.01
C ARG A 283 -1.97 -9.18 23.05
N THR A 284 -1.21 -9.98 22.31
CA THR A 284 -1.40 -11.43 22.16
C THR A 284 -0.05 -12.11 21.88
N SER A 285 -0.01 -13.44 21.90
CA SER A 285 1.20 -14.22 21.60
C SER A 285 1.28 -14.60 20.12
N ILE A 286 2.49 -14.96 19.66
CA ILE A 286 2.66 -15.54 18.31
C ILE A 286 1.82 -16.81 18.14
N GLN A 287 1.67 -17.62 19.20
CA GLN A 287 0.84 -18.83 19.17
C GLN A 287 -0.63 -18.50 18.88
N GLN A 288 -1.20 -17.50 19.55
CA GLN A 288 -2.57 -17.08 19.28
C GLN A 288 -2.72 -16.49 17.88
N ALA A 289 -1.74 -15.73 17.37
CA ALA A 289 -1.78 -15.28 15.97
C ALA A 289 -1.77 -16.47 14.98
N CYS A 290 -1.04 -17.54 15.29
CA CYS A 290 -1.11 -18.78 14.51
C CYS A 290 -2.50 -19.43 14.57
N GLU A 291 -3.16 -19.41 15.73
CA GLU A 291 -4.54 -19.91 15.88
C GLU A 291 -5.55 -19.08 15.07
N MET A 292 -5.39 -17.75 15.04
CA MET A 292 -6.20 -16.86 14.21
C MET A 292 -6.09 -17.20 12.72
N MET A 293 -4.87 -17.48 12.25
CA MET A 293 -4.63 -17.89 10.86
C MET A 293 -5.21 -19.27 10.56
N ALA A 294 -5.03 -20.22 11.48
CA ALA A 294 -5.58 -21.57 11.31
C ALA A 294 -7.12 -21.58 11.29
N ALA A 295 -7.76 -20.64 11.98
CA ALA A 295 -9.21 -20.43 11.96
C ALA A 295 -9.69 -19.65 10.71
N GLY A 296 -8.80 -19.20 9.83
CA GLY A 296 -9.16 -18.45 8.61
C GLY A 296 -9.67 -17.04 8.87
N VAL A 297 -9.48 -16.49 10.08
CA VAL A 297 -9.96 -15.14 10.45
C VAL A 297 -8.89 -14.06 10.30
N ALA A 298 -7.64 -14.46 10.05
CA ALA A 298 -6.50 -13.57 9.93
C ALA A 298 -5.58 -14.00 8.78
N ALA A 299 -5.19 -13.05 7.93
CA ALA A 299 -4.20 -13.24 6.88
C ALA A 299 -3.03 -12.26 7.07
N PRO A 300 -1.80 -12.74 7.32
CA PRO A 300 -0.64 -11.86 7.47
C PRO A 300 -0.18 -11.31 6.12
N THR A 301 0.26 -10.06 6.11
CA THR A 301 0.89 -9.38 4.98
C THR A 301 2.08 -8.57 5.46
N PHE A 302 3.07 -8.34 4.61
CA PHE A 302 4.31 -7.65 4.98
C PHE A 302 4.57 -6.42 4.11
N PRO A 303 3.65 -5.43 4.09
CA PRO A 303 3.66 -4.33 3.12
C PRO A 303 4.84 -3.35 3.29
N ARG A 304 5.53 -3.37 4.43
CA ARG A 304 6.72 -2.54 4.70
C ARG A 304 8.00 -3.36 4.88
N LEU A 305 7.98 -4.63 4.48
CA LEU A 305 9.20 -5.42 4.46
C LEU A 305 10.18 -4.82 3.46
N SER A 306 11.32 -4.36 3.96
CA SER A 306 12.39 -3.84 3.13
C SER A 306 13.73 -4.28 3.66
N TYR A 307 14.62 -4.62 2.73
CA TYR A 307 15.97 -5.10 3.03
C TYR A 307 17.05 -4.02 2.91
N THR A 308 16.73 -2.91 2.26
CA THR A 308 17.67 -1.82 2.00
C THR A 308 17.42 -0.58 2.88
N GLN A 309 16.21 -0.43 3.41
CA GLN A 309 15.81 0.73 4.20
C GLN A 309 14.95 0.28 5.38
N LYS A 310 15.21 0.87 6.56
CA LYS A 310 14.33 0.71 7.72
C LYS A 310 13.12 1.63 7.54
N LEU A 311 12.01 1.07 7.10
CA LEU A 311 10.75 1.80 7.02
C LEU A 311 10.16 1.94 8.43
N ALA A 312 9.63 3.12 8.75
CA ALA A 312 8.89 3.33 9.98
C ALA A 312 7.67 2.39 10.04
N GLY A 313 7.21 2.05 11.25
CA GLY A 313 6.01 1.23 11.47
C GLY A 313 4.79 1.78 10.75
N LEU A 314 3.80 0.91 10.49
CA LEU A 314 2.55 1.31 9.86
C LEU A 314 1.71 2.16 10.85
N PRO A 315 1.37 3.41 10.52
CA PRO A 315 0.53 4.22 11.40
C PRO A 315 -0.90 3.69 11.35
N ALA A 316 -1.45 3.32 12.51
CA ALA A 316 -2.87 3.02 12.64
C ALA A 316 -3.67 4.31 12.85
N SER A 317 -4.79 4.47 12.15
CA SER A 317 -5.63 5.66 12.28
C SER A 317 -6.95 5.34 12.99
N ALA A 318 -7.37 6.25 13.88
CA ALA A 318 -8.69 6.27 14.48
C ALA A 318 -9.13 7.72 14.68
N GLU A 319 -10.33 8.06 14.23
CA GLU A 319 -10.92 9.37 14.50
C GLU A 319 -11.69 9.33 15.81
N LEU A 320 -11.58 10.38 16.62
CA LEU A 320 -12.45 10.57 17.78
C LEU A 320 -13.76 11.16 17.26
N THR A 321 -14.89 10.50 17.56
CA THR A 321 -16.20 11.11 17.34
C THR A 321 -16.23 12.41 18.13
N GLN A 322 -16.33 13.56 17.46
CA GLN A 322 -16.44 14.85 18.13
C GLN A 322 -17.63 14.77 19.10
N SER A 323 -17.40 15.15 20.36
CA SER A 323 -18.46 15.37 21.34
C SER A 323 -19.50 16.30 20.71
N ARG A 324 -20.69 15.79 20.40
CA ARG A 324 -21.77 16.60 19.83
C ARG A 324 -22.28 17.51 20.93
N VAL A 325 -21.91 18.79 20.87
CA VAL A 325 -22.71 19.84 21.49
C VAL A 325 -23.89 20.03 20.57
N ASP A 326 -25.11 19.90 21.09
CA ASP A 326 -26.32 20.10 20.29
C ASP A 326 -26.33 21.52 19.75
N ALA A 327 -26.38 21.63 18.42
CA ALA A 327 -26.26 22.87 17.70
C ALA A 327 -27.51 23.13 16.87
N PHE A 328 -27.98 24.37 16.88
CA PHE A 328 -29.20 24.79 16.21
C PHE A 328 -28.96 26.04 15.35
N HIS A 329 -29.84 26.29 14.40
CA HIS A 329 -29.86 27.52 13.61
C HIS A 329 -31.28 27.97 13.28
N ILE A 330 -31.42 29.29 13.08
CA ILE A 330 -32.63 29.89 12.53
C ILE A 330 -32.44 30.01 11.02
N GLY A 331 -33.36 29.46 10.23
CA GLY A 331 -33.28 29.51 8.77
C GLY A 331 -33.60 30.89 8.18
N GLY A 332 -33.56 31.00 6.86
CA GLY A 332 -33.90 32.25 6.17
C GLY A 332 -35.37 32.67 6.36
N TYR A 333 -35.63 33.97 6.42
CA TYR A 333 -36.96 34.54 6.63
C TYR A 333 -37.35 35.54 5.51
N PRO A 334 -38.66 35.86 5.37
CA PRO A 334 -39.14 36.87 4.43
C PRO A 334 -38.49 38.25 4.66
N THR A 335 -37.97 38.85 3.58
CA THR A 335 -37.35 40.19 3.60
C THR A 335 -37.75 40.96 2.33
N GLN A 336 -37.30 42.22 2.20
CA GLN A 336 -37.43 43.05 1.02
C GLN A 336 -36.89 42.42 -0.28
N ARG A 337 -36.11 41.33 -0.18
CA ARG A 337 -35.66 40.54 -1.33
C ARG A 337 -36.79 39.77 -2.01
N LEU A 338 -37.92 39.54 -1.33
CA LEU A 338 -39.12 38.98 -1.94
C LEU A 338 -39.69 39.95 -2.99
N ASN A 339 -40.21 39.38 -4.08
CA ASN A 339 -40.93 40.16 -5.08
C ASN A 339 -42.36 40.49 -4.61
N GLY A 340 -42.99 41.48 -5.25
CA GLY A 340 -44.31 41.96 -4.85
C GLY A 340 -45.40 40.88 -4.86
N ALA A 341 -45.32 39.88 -5.76
CA ALA A 341 -46.26 38.77 -5.80
C ALA A 341 -46.11 37.83 -4.59
N GLN A 342 -44.87 37.51 -4.21
CA GLN A 342 -44.55 36.69 -3.04
C GLN A 342 -44.99 37.36 -1.73
N LEU A 343 -44.82 38.69 -1.61
CA LEU A 343 -45.28 39.45 -0.43
C LEU A 343 -46.81 39.44 -0.32
N ARG A 344 -47.53 39.68 -1.42
CA ARG A 344 -49.00 39.62 -1.42
C ARG A 344 -49.51 38.24 -1.05
N GLU A 345 -48.92 37.18 -1.60
CA GLU A 345 -49.30 35.80 -1.28
C GLU A 345 -49.08 35.45 0.20
N LEU A 346 -47.97 35.93 0.78
CA LEU A 346 -47.69 35.76 2.18
C LEU A 346 -48.71 36.50 3.05
N LEU A 347 -49.00 37.78 2.77
CA LEU A 347 -50.00 38.57 3.49
C LEU A 347 -51.41 37.97 3.37
N ARG A 348 -51.77 37.46 2.18
CA ARG A 348 -53.03 36.75 1.91
C ARG A 348 -53.21 35.53 2.81
N THR A 349 -52.13 34.76 3.02
CA THR A 349 -52.13 33.57 3.87
C THR A 349 -52.59 33.90 5.31
N TYR A 350 -52.36 35.13 5.76
CA TYR A 350 -52.70 35.59 7.12
C TYR A 350 -53.85 36.62 7.14
N GLY A 351 -54.62 36.74 6.06
CA GLY A 351 -55.80 37.62 5.98
C GLY A 351 -55.51 39.12 6.01
N VAL A 352 -54.31 39.56 5.61
CA VAL A 352 -53.92 40.98 5.59
C VAL A 352 -54.13 41.59 4.19
N SER A 353 -54.58 42.85 4.14
CA SER A 353 -54.85 43.57 2.88
C SER A 353 -53.62 43.69 1.97
N MET A 354 -53.76 43.29 0.70
CA MET A 354 -52.69 43.21 -0.31
C MET A 354 -52.53 44.49 -1.18
N THR A 355 -53.24 45.57 -0.85
CA THR A 355 -53.18 46.83 -1.61
C THR A 355 -51.92 47.65 -1.27
N GLY A 356 -51.45 48.49 -2.20
CA GLY A 356 -50.33 49.41 -1.98
C GLY A 356 -49.05 49.07 -2.77
N THR A 357 -48.05 49.93 -2.59
CA THR A 357 -46.68 49.82 -3.10
C THR A 357 -45.91 48.69 -2.40
N LYS A 358 -44.68 48.38 -2.85
CA LYS A 358 -43.87 47.34 -2.21
C LYS A 358 -43.52 47.72 -0.77
N GLU A 359 -43.27 48.99 -0.54
CA GLU A 359 -43.00 49.60 0.75
C GLU A 359 -44.20 49.43 1.69
N ASP A 360 -45.41 49.75 1.23
CA ASP A 360 -46.65 49.55 2.00
C ASP A 360 -46.86 48.06 2.38
N LEU A 361 -46.49 47.13 1.49
CA LEU A 361 -46.59 45.69 1.77
C LEU A 361 -45.56 45.22 2.81
N LEU A 362 -44.37 45.84 2.86
CA LEU A 362 -43.35 45.53 3.86
C LEU A 362 -43.75 46.06 5.24
N GLU A 363 -44.36 47.25 5.31
CA GLU A 363 -44.92 47.79 6.56
C GLU A 363 -46.07 46.93 7.10
N LYS A 364 -46.94 46.45 6.21
CA LYS A 364 -47.98 45.48 6.58
C LYS A 364 -47.41 44.15 7.05
N LEU A 365 -46.30 43.71 6.47
CA LEU A 365 -45.59 42.50 6.91
C LEU A 365 -44.96 42.69 8.29
N SER A 366 -44.35 43.85 8.57
CA SER A 366 -43.78 44.13 9.90
C SER A 366 -44.87 44.22 10.97
N ALA A 367 -46.00 44.88 10.69
CA ALA A 367 -47.15 44.92 11.61
C ALA A 367 -47.73 43.53 11.86
N LEU A 368 -47.87 42.70 10.80
CA LEU A 368 -48.29 41.31 10.95
C LEU A 368 -47.31 40.49 11.81
N ALA A 369 -46.00 40.65 11.58
CA ALA A 369 -44.97 39.96 12.34
C ALA A 369 -44.99 40.38 13.81
N ALA A 370 -45.16 41.67 14.12
CA ALA A 370 -45.26 42.17 15.48
C ALA A 370 -46.49 41.62 16.22
N ARG A 371 -47.66 41.59 15.56
CA ARG A 371 -48.88 40.97 16.11
C ARG A 371 -48.67 39.48 16.39
N LYS A 372 -48.09 38.75 15.43
CA LYS A 372 -47.82 37.31 15.59
C LYS A 372 -46.72 37.00 16.60
N TYR A 373 -45.77 37.91 16.77
CA TYR A 373 -44.76 37.83 17.83
C TYR A 373 -45.43 37.89 19.20
N ALA A 374 -46.30 38.88 19.45
CA ALA A 374 -47.02 39.01 20.71
C ALA A 374 -47.91 37.78 21.01
N GLU A 375 -48.54 37.18 20.00
CA GLU A 375 -49.30 35.93 20.16
C GLU A 375 -48.43 34.71 20.55
N LYS A 376 -47.13 34.73 20.22
CA LYS A 376 -46.22 33.58 20.36
C LYS A 376 -45.12 33.76 21.40
N GLU A 377 -45.00 34.94 21.98
CA GLU A 377 -43.98 35.29 22.97
C GLU A 377 -43.96 34.30 24.13
N ALA A 378 -45.12 34.04 24.77
CA ALA A 378 -45.23 33.09 25.87
C ALA A 378 -44.81 31.65 25.48
N THR A 379 -45.04 31.21 24.24
CA THR A 379 -44.58 29.90 23.75
C THR A 379 -43.06 29.89 23.58
N MET A 380 -42.46 30.97 23.08
CA MET A 380 -41.01 31.11 22.94
C MET A 380 -40.33 31.18 24.31
N ASP A 381 -40.88 31.94 25.25
CA ASP A 381 -40.40 32.03 26.63
C ASP A 381 -40.33 30.64 27.28
N ALA A 382 -41.42 29.87 27.19
CA ALA A 382 -41.47 28.52 27.75
C ALA A 382 -40.40 27.61 27.14
N TYR A 383 -40.19 27.68 25.82
CA TYR A 383 -39.18 26.87 25.14
C TYR A 383 -37.76 27.26 25.53
N PHE A 384 -37.42 28.55 25.50
CA PHE A 384 -36.06 29.02 25.76
C PHE A 384 -35.72 29.07 27.25
N ARG A 385 -36.71 29.07 28.14
CA ARG A 385 -36.51 28.82 29.58
C ARG A 385 -36.14 27.36 29.83
N ALA A 386 -36.73 26.42 29.09
CA ALA A 386 -36.38 24.99 29.17
C ALA A 386 -35.09 24.64 28.41
N ASN A 387 -34.68 25.46 27.44
CA ASN A 387 -33.53 25.21 26.57
C ASN A 387 -32.61 26.44 26.54
N ARG A 388 -31.56 26.43 27.37
CA ARG A 388 -30.61 27.55 27.41
C ARG A 388 -29.70 27.50 26.19
N LEU A 389 -29.79 28.52 25.35
CA LEU A 389 -29.03 28.60 24.10
C LEU A 389 -28.02 29.74 24.13
N VAL A 390 -26.84 29.48 23.57
CA VAL A 390 -25.80 30.49 23.37
C VAL A 390 -25.54 30.68 21.89
N LEU A 391 -25.65 31.92 21.42
CA LEU A 391 -25.30 32.34 20.08
C LEU A 391 -23.78 32.28 19.88
N VAL A 392 -23.36 31.61 18.82
CA VAL A 392 -21.98 31.56 18.35
C VAL A 392 -21.87 32.21 16.98
N ALA A 393 -20.82 33.01 16.77
CA ALA A 393 -20.66 33.82 15.56
C ALA A 393 -20.58 32.99 14.27
N LYS A 394 -20.09 31.75 14.35
CA LYS A 394 -19.99 30.82 13.21
C LYS A 394 -21.01 29.71 13.38
N LEU A 395 -21.77 29.43 12.31
CA LEU A 395 -22.70 28.31 12.25
C LEU A 395 -21.94 26.98 12.48
N PRO A 396 -22.29 26.20 13.53
CA PRO A 396 -21.64 24.92 13.79
C PRO A 396 -21.88 23.91 12.65
N PRO A 397 -20.90 23.03 12.35
CA PRO A 397 -21.13 21.92 11.43
C PRO A 397 -22.21 21.00 12.01
N TYR A 398 -23.15 20.57 11.18
CA TYR A 398 -24.30 19.72 11.55
C TYR A 398 -25.38 20.38 12.44
N ALA A 399 -25.47 21.71 12.48
CA ALA A 399 -26.54 22.39 13.20
C ALA A 399 -27.94 22.07 12.64
N GLU A 400 -28.87 21.72 13.52
CA GLU A 400 -30.26 21.41 13.16
C GLU A 400 -31.12 22.67 13.10
N ARG A 401 -32.27 22.60 12.41
CA ARG A 401 -33.18 23.74 12.32
C ARG A 401 -34.01 23.87 13.59
N LEU A 402 -34.02 25.07 14.18
CA LEU A 402 -34.75 25.33 15.40
C LEU A 402 -36.27 25.38 15.13
N THR A 403 -37.04 24.55 15.85
CA THR A 403 -38.47 24.30 15.60
C THR A 403 -39.31 24.45 16.88
N VAL A 404 -39.58 25.69 17.29
CA VAL A 404 -40.37 25.99 18.51
C VAL A 404 -41.88 25.83 18.32
N PHE A 405 -42.41 26.28 17.17
CA PHE A 405 -43.84 26.22 16.85
C PHE A 405 -44.02 25.96 15.35
N GLN A 406 -45.16 25.41 14.95
CA GLN A 406 -45.42 24.96 13.57
C GLN A 406 -46.58 25.67 12.88
N ASP A 407 -47.44 26.35 13.65
CA ASP A 407 -48.69 26.94 13.17
C ASP A 407 -48.49 28.27 12.42
N VAL A 408 -47.29 28.86 12.47
CA VAL A 408 -46.91 30.09 11.75
C VAL A 408 -45.75 29.84 10.78
N SER A 409 -45.80 28.73 10.03
CA SER A 409 -44.68 28.19 9.24
C SER A 409 -43.96 29.20 8.32
N LYS A 410 -44.69 30.13 7.67
CA LYS A 410 -44.09 31.15 6.78
C LYS A 410 -43.41 32.32 7.52
N LEU A 411 -43.75 32.56 8.79
CA LEU A 411 -43.13 33.61 9.63
C LEU A 411 -42.24 33.04 10.72
N HIS A 412 -42.20 31.73 10.91
CA HIS A 412 -41.48 31.03 11.98
C HIS A 412 -40.07 31.58 12.22
N ASN A 413 -39.24 31.58 11.18
CA ASN A 413 -37.87 32.05 11.30
C ASN A 413 -37.78 33.56 11.59
N LEU A 414 -38.73 34.37 11.10
CA LEU A 414 -38.76 35.82 11.38
C LEU A 414 -39.06 36.06 12.85
N LEU A 415 -40.06 35.37 13.40
CA LEU A 415 -40.45 35.47 14.82
C LEU A 415 -39.33 35.01 15.74
N LEU A 416 -38.66 33.90 15.42
CA LEU A 416 -37.49 33.45 16.18
C LEU A 416 -36.31 34.42 16.10
N THR A 417 -36.10 35.07 14.94
CA THR A 417 -35.05 36.08 14.79
C THR A 417 -35.37 37.34 15.60
N MET A 418 -36.64 37.78 15.60
CA MET A 418 -37.12 38.87 16.45
C MET A 418 -36.90 38.54 17.92
N TYR A 419 -37.31 37.35 18.37
CA TYR A 419 -37.13 36.90 19.74
C TYR A 419 -35.65 36.88 20.14
N ALA A 420 -34.79 36.27 19.32
CA ALA A 420 -33.37 36.24 19.60
C ALA A 420 -32.78 37.65 19.76
N LEU A 421 -33.07 38.59 18.86
CA LEU A 421 -32.53 39.94 18.96
C LEU A 421 -33.05 40.72 20.18
N ARG A 422 -34.27 40.44 20.65
CA ARG A 422 -34.81 41.07 21.87
C ARG A 422 -34.24 40.44 23.14
N HIS A 423 -34.02 39.13 23.16
CA HIS A 423 -33.67 38.39 24.38
C HIS A 423 -32.18 38.00 24.48
N LEU A 424 -31.33 38.51 23.58
CA LEU A 424 -29.89 38.28 23.62
C LEU A 424 -29.19 39.19 24.62
N ARG A 425 -28.84 38.64 25.79
CA ARG A 425 -28.00 39.32 26.76
C ARG A 425 -26.54 39.26 26.34
N GLY A 426 -25.88 40.42 26.31
CA GLY A 426 -24.47 40.54 25.95
C GLY A 426 -24.15 40.02 24.54
N ASN A 427 -25.14 40.01 23.62
CA ASN A 427 -25.05 39.49 22.26
C ASN A 427 -24.72 37.98 22.15
N ALA A 428 -24.85 37.22 23.23
CA ALA A 428 -24.44 35.82 23.26
C ALA A 428 -25.45 34.89 23.93
N ILE A 429 -26.09 35.27 25.04
CA ILE A 429 -26.94 34.37 25.81
C ILE A 429 -28.39 34.70 25.54
N LEU A 430 -29.18 33.72 25.11
CA LEU A 430 -30.61 33.90 24.87
C LEU A 430 -31.37 33.63 26.18
N GLU A 431 -31.83 34.70 26.81
CA GLU A 431 -32.38 34.70 28.16
C GLU A 431 -33.79 35.33 28.15
N PRO A 432 -34.87 34.56 28.38
CA PRO A 432 -36.25 35.07 28.31
C PRO A 432 -36.50 36.27 29.25
N ASP A 433 -35.87 36.26 30.42
CA ASP A 433 -36.06 37.32 31.44
C ASP A 433 -35.27 38.61 31.10
N HIS A 434 -34.45 38.60 30.05
CA HIS A 434 -33.78 39.78 29.50
C HIS A 434 -34.55 40.27 28.27
N GLU A 435 -34.87 41.57 28.23
CA GLU A 435 -35.56 42.18 27.09
C GLU A 435 -34.85 43.46 26.66
N ASN A 436 -34.42 43.51 25.41
CA ASN A 436 -33.88 44.70 24.78
C ASN A 436 -35.03 45.55 24.21
N ALA A 437 -35.30 46.66 24.88
CA ALA A 437 -36.33 47.63 24.50
C ALA A 437 -35.82 48.79 23.63
N THR A 438 -34.62 48.66 23.02
CA THR A 438 -34.05 49.71 22.13
C THR A 438 -34.94 50.00 20.92
N TYR A 439 -35.68 49.00 20.45
CA TYR A 439 -36.66 49.12 19.38
C TYR A 439 -38.02 48.61 19.88
N THR A 440 -39.10 49.24 19.43
CA THR A 440 -40.42 48.61 19.52
C THR A 440 -40.47 47.34 18.66
N VAL A 441 -41.40 46.43 18.97
CA VAL A 441 -41.54 45.16 18.23
C VAL A 441 -41.78 45.41 16.74
N GLU A 442 -42.55 46.44 16.41
CA GLU A 442 -42.86 46.84 15.02
C GLU A 442 -41.63 47.43 14.32
N GLU A 443 -40.86 48.29 14.98
CA GLU A 443 -39.60 48.83 14.44
C GLU A 443 -38.57 47.73 14.20
N LEU A 444 -38.45 46.77 15.13
CA LEU A 444 -37.57 45.61 14.97
C LEU A 444 -38.01 44.74 13.78
N ALA A 445 -39.31 44.45 13.67
CA ALA A 445 -39.85 43.69 12.55
C ALA A 445 -39.57 44.40 11.22
N LEU A 446 -39.76 45.72 11.17
CA LEU A 446 -39.48 46.53 9.99
C LEU A 446 -37.98 46.54 9.66
N ALA A 447 -37.11 46.68 10.66
CA ALA A 447 -35.66 46.67 10.48
C ALA A 447 -35.14 45.32 9.95
N LEU A 448 -35.70 44.20 10.42
CA LEU A 448 -35.39 42.86 9.93
C LEU A 448 -35.88 42.62 8.49
N VAL A 449 -37.13 42.98 8.21
CA VAL A 449 -37.74 42.79 6.89
C VAL A 449 -37.06 43.68 5.84
N THR A 450 -36.66 44.90 6.21
CA THR A 450 -35.88 45.80 5.34
C THR A 450 -34.38 45.49 5.32
N GLY A 451 -33.92 44.51 6.09
CA GLY A 451 -32.51 44.08 6.12
C GLY A 451 -31.54 45.10 6.73
N LYS A 452 -32.05 46.06 7.52
CA LYS A 452 -31.22 47.01 8.31
C LYS A 452 -30.55 46.32 9.50
N VAL A 453 -31.18 45.26 10.02
CA VAL A 453 -30.66 44.41 11.09
C VAL A 453 -30.72 42.96 10.64
N ALA A 454 -29.76 42.14 11.08
CA ALA A 454 -29.74 40.71 10.83
C ALA A 454 -29.10 39.98 12.02
N LEU A 455 -29.49 38.72 12.20
CA LEU A 455 -28.83 37.81 13.14
C LEU A 455 -27.93 36.86 12.34
N ALA A 456 -26.65 36.80 12.72
CA ALA A 456 -25.68 35.89 12.12
C ALA A 456 -25.19 34.88 13.16
N GLY A 457 -24.96 33.64 12.72
CA GLY A 457 -24.41 32.58 13.57
C GLY A 457 -25.35 31.39 13.77
N GLY A 458 -25.04 30.57 14.76
CA GLY A 458 -25.85 29.45 15.21
C GLY A 458 -25.96 29.45 16.72
N PHE A 459 -26.72 28.51 17.27
CA PHE A 459 -26.94 28.36 18.70
C PHE A 459 -26.36 27.05 19.19
N LEU A 460 -25.82 27.04 20.40
CA LEU A 460 -25.41 25.83 21.11
C LEU A 460 -26.29 25.65 22.34
N LEU A 461 -26.74 24.42 22.58
CA LEU A 461 -27.41 24.07 23.84
C LEU A 461 -26.39 24.02 24.96
N VAL A 462 -26.65 24.80 26.01
CA VAL A 462 -25.86 24.81 27.23
C VAL A 462 -26.68 24.12 28.30
N ALA A 463 -26.15 23.02 28.82
CA ALA A 463 -26.77 22.25 29.90
C ALA A 463 -26.96 23.09 31.17
#